data_AF-A0A7L5YQE5-F1
#
_entry.id   AF-A0A7L5YQE5-F1
#
_cell.length_a   1.000
_cell.length_b   1.000
_cell.length_c   1.000
_cell.angle_alpha   90.00
_cell.angle_beta   90.00
_cell.angle_gamma   90.00
#
_symmetry.space_group_name_H-M   'P 1'
#
loop_
_entity.id
_entity.type
_entity.pdbx_description
1 polymer ?
#
loop_
_entity_poly.entity_id
_entity_poly.type
_entity_poly.pdbx_seq_one_letter_code
_entity_poly.pdbx_strand_id
1 'polypeptide(L)'
;MADVKGDPTLGSAVFAQNCAMCHGDQGQGRAGAKLSRAFASIRPDLTVRNTIATGIAGTAMPAWLMGNGGPLTAEEVDNVTAYVLTLPQETPAQPQPGTTPTTTAPTGRGPPAGVGGRGHGLVLILLAVAVIIFARAR
;
A
#
# COMPACT_ATOMS: atom_id res chain seq x y z
N MET A 1 27.51 6.32 2.14
CA MET A 1 26.71 6.55 0.91
C MET A 1 25.43 7.24 1.35
N ALA A 2 25.45 8.56 1.35
CA ALA A 2 24.27 9.40 1.48
C ALA A 2 24.66 10.68 0.74
N ASP A 3 23.84 11.16 -0.18
CA ASP A 3 23.81 12.61 -0.36
C ASP A 3 22.41 13.06 -0.75
N VAL A 4 21.45 12.68 0.10
CA VAL A 4 20.36 13.59 0.44
C VAL A 4 20.80 14.26 1.73
N LYS A 5 21.07 15.56 1.69
CA LYS A 5 21.58 16.34 2.83
C LYS A 5 20.43 16.71 3.77
N GLY A 6 19.92 15.71 4.49
CA GLY A 6 18.91 15.89 5.52
C GLY A 6 19.45 15.67 6.92
N ASP A 7 18.85 16.35 7.90
CA ASP A 7 19.04 16.12 9.32
C ASP A 7 18.03 15.07 9.82
N PRO A 8 18.48 13.85 10.23
CA PRO A 8 17.58 12.81 10.71
C PRO A 8 16.89 13.15 12.04
N THR A 9 17.45 14.05 12.87
CA THR A 9 16.83 14.52 14.11
C THR A 9 15.64 15.43 13.81
N LEU A 10 15.74 16.30 12.81
CA LEU A 10 14.59 17.06 12.33
C LEU A 10 13.60 16.15 11.59
N GLY A 11 14.12 15.19 10.82
CA GLY A 11 13.32 14.22 10.07
C GLY A 11 12.43 13.34 10.95
N SER A 12 12.85 13.00 12.17
CA SER A 12 12.03 12.20 13.07
C SER A 12 10.74 12.91 13.49
N ALA A 13 10.77 14.24 13.64
CA ALA A 13 9.59 15.03 13.96
C ALA A 13 8.59 15.06 12.79
N VAL A 14 9.10 15.26 11.57
CA VAL A 14 8.30 15.20 10.34
C VAL A 14 7.67 13.81 10.18
N PHE A 15 8.46 12.75 10.42
CA PHE A 15 7.99 11.37 10.34
C PHE A 15 6.86 11.08 11.34
N ALA A 16 7.02 11.50 12.60
CA ALA A 16 6.02 11.29 13.64
C ALA A 16 4.68 11.95 13.30
N GLN A 17 4.71 13.15 12.73
CA GLN A 17 3.51 13.92 12.41
C GLN A 17 2.78 13.41 11.16
N ASN A 18 3.52 12.89 10.18
CA ASN A 18 2.98 12.65 8.84
C ASN A 18 2.97 11.17 8.42
N CYS A 19 3.94 10.38 8.90
CA CYS A 19 4.22 9.05 8.34
C CYS A 19 3.85 7.92 9.31
N ALA A 20 4.04 8.14 10.61
CA ALA A 20 3.91 7.11 11.65
C ALA A 20 2.50 6.51 11.75
N MET A 21 1.45 7.27 11.42
CA MET A 21 0.08 6.75 11.39
C MET A 21 -0.08 5.54 10.45
N CYS A 22 0.61 5.56 9.31
CA CYS A 22 0.55 4.48 8.32
C CYS A 22 1.70 3.49 8.47
N HIS A 23 2.92 3.98 8.72
CA HIS A 23 4.15 3.17 8.72
C HIS A 23 4.58 2.70 10.12
N GLY A 24 3.90 3.14 11.18
CA GLY A 24 4.30 2.89 12.57
C GLY A 24 5.47 3.77 13.01
N ASP A 25 5.59 3.98 14.32
CA ASP A 25 6.56 4.91 14.92
C ASP A 25 8.02 4.53 14.65
N GLN A 26 8.27 3.28 14.29
CA GLN A 26 9.59 2.70 13.99
C GLN A 26 9.65 2.10 12.57
N GLY A 27 8.69 2.45 11.70
CA GLY A 27 8.62 1.90 10.35
C GLY A 27 8.17 0.43 10.29
N GLN A 28 7.67 -0.14 11.37
CA GLN A 28 7.26 -1.55 11.46
C GLN A 28 6.04 -1.91 10.58
N GLY A 29 5.35 -0.92 10.03
CA GLY A 29 4.12 -1.06 9.24
C GLY A 29 2.86 -1.05 10.11
N ARG A 30 1.77 -0.49 9.57
CA ARG A 30 0.41 -0.53 10.13
C ARG A 30 -0.60 -0.66 8.98
N ALA A 31 -1.29 0.43 8.65
CA ALA A 31 -2.14 0.52 7.46
C ALA A 31 -1.31 0.67 6.18
N GLY A 32 -0.10 1.23 6.28
CA GLY A 32 0.90 1.29 5.22
C GLY A 32 1.97 0.21 5.39
N ALA A 33 2.77 0.02 4.34
CA ALA A 33 3.83 -0.98 4.29
C ALA A 33 4.87 -0.77 5.40
N LYS A 34 5.53 -1.86 5.81
CA LYS A 34 6.74 -1.79 6.63
C LYS A 34 7.85 -1.08 5.87
N LEU A 35 8.47 -0.09 6.49
CA LEU A 35 9.66 0.59 6.00
C LEU A 35 10.87 -0.20 6.48
N SER A 36 11.36 -1.10 5.62
CA SER A 36 12.67 -1.68 5.81
C SER A 36 13.67 -0.97 4.93
N ARG A 37 14.92 -1.02 5.35
CA ARG A 37 16.01 -0.35 4.67
C ARG A 37 16.60 -1.27 3.55
N ALA A 38 15.92 -2.39 3.25
CA ALA A 38 16.27 -3.38 2.22
C ALA A 38 15.79 -2.88 0.86
N PHE A 39 16.33 -1.74 0.43
CA PHE A 39 16.01 -1.16 -0.86
C PHE A 39 16.79 -1.90 -1.95
N ALA A 40 16.10 -2.42 -2.96
CA ALA A 40 16.72 -2.94 -4.18
C ALA A 40 17.22 -1.79 -5.08
N SER A 41 18.06 -0.90 -4.54
CA SER A 41 18.57 0.29 -5.23
C SER A 41 20.02 0.59 -4.83
N ILE A 42 20.83 0.98 -5.82
CA ILE A 42 22.22 1.45 -5.62
C ILE A 42 22.23 2.83 -4.93
N ARG A 43 21.14 3.59 -5.04
CA ARG A 43 20.93 4.90 -4.42
C ARG A 43 19.62 4.90 -3.60
N PRO A 44 19.60 4.19 -2.47
CA PRO A 44 18.40 4.07 -1.63
C PRO A 44 17.93 5.44 -1.14
N ASP A 45 18.85 6.37 -0.94
CA ASP A 45 18.58 7.75 -0.56
C ASP A 45 17.72 8.47 -1.61
N LEU A 46 18.09 8.40 -2.89
CA LEU A 46 17.30 9.01 -3.96
C LEU A 46 15.97 8.30 -4.20
N THR A 47 15.96 6.97 -4.08
CA THR A 47 14.72 6.19 -4.21
C THR A 47 13.72 6.59 -3.13
N VAL A 48 14.13 6.60 -1.86
CA VAL A 48 13.26 7.00 -0.73
C VAL A 48 12.81 8.44 -0.90
N ARG A 49 13.73 9.36 -1.19
CA ARG A 49 13.41 10.77 -1.39
C ARG A 49 12.37 10.96 -2.49
N ASN A 50 12.55 10.31 -3.63
CA ASN A 50 11.63 10.44 -4.75
C ASN A 50 10.25 9.87 -4.41
N THR A 51 10.20 8.69 -3.79
CA THR A 51 8.93 8.09 -3.33
C THR A 51 8.20 8.99 -2.33
N ILE A 52 8.91 9.64 -1.40
CA ILE A 52 8.30 10.61 -0.48
C ILE A 52 7.83 11.84 -1.26
N ALA A 53 8.65 12.37 -2.16
CA ALA A 53 8.33 13.58 -2.91
C ALA A 53 7.09 13.40 -3.81
N THR A 54 6.96 12.27 -4.50
CA THR A 54 5.90 12.05 -5.49
C THR A 54 4.74 11.18 -4.99
N GLY A 55 4.92 10.52 -3.84
CA GLY A 55 4.01 9.46 -3.40
C GLY A 55 4.07 8.25 -4.32
N ILE A 56 3.07 7.37 -4.19
CA ILE A 56 2.91 6.19 -5.03
C ILE A 56 1.52 6.23 -5.67
N ALA A 57 1.50 6.50 -6.98
CA ALA A 57 0.26 6.58 -7.75
C ALA A 57 -0.59 5.31 -7.63
N GLY A 58 -1.91 5.48 -7.46
CA GLY A 58 -2.84 4.37 -7.26
C GLY A 58 -2.82 3.74 -5.86
N THR A 59 -2.10 4.33 -4.91
CA THR A 59 -2.09 3.89 -3.50
C THR A 59 -2.54 5.01 -2.56
N ALA A 60 -2.67 4.68 -1.27
CA ALA A 60 -2.96 5.67 -0.23
C ALA A 60 -1.75 6.54 0.16
N MET A 61 -0.55 6.30 -0.38
CA MET A 61 0.64 7.11 -0.07
C MET A 61 0.67 8.36 -0.98
N PRO A 62 0.36 9.56 -0.45
CA PRO A 62 0.27 10.78 -1.26
C PRO A 62 1.67 11.34 -1.59
N ALA A 63 1.71 12.30 -2.50
CA ALA A 63 2.88 13.16 -2.68
C ALA A 63 3.05 14.07 -1.47
N TRP A 64 4.29 14.21 -0.98
CA TRP A 64 4.58 15.06 0.18
C TRP A 64 5.31 16.34 -0.16
N LEU A 65 6.05 16.40 -1.27
CA LEU A 65 6.77 17.61 -1.66
C LEU A 65 5.78 18.69 -2.13
N MET A 66 5.96 19.94 -1.67
CA MET A 66 5.15 21.09 -2.11
C MET A 66 5.10 21.26 -3.62
N GLY A 67 6.23 21.07 -4.31
CA GLY A 67 6.27 21.12 -5.78
C GLY A 67 5.42 20.05 -6.48
N ASN A 68 5.00 19.01 -5.75
CA ASN A 68 4.13 17.94 -6.23
C ASN A 68 2.73 17.97 -5.56
N GLY A 69 2.36 19.07 -4.90
CA GLY A 69 1.05 19.25 -4.25
C GLY A 69 0.96 18.75 -2.82
N GLY A 70 2.06 18.31 -2.21
CA GLY A 70 2.12 17.95 -0.80
C GLY A 70 2.40 19.14 0.13
N PRO A 71 2.45 18.94 1.46
CA PRO A 71 2.63 20.04 2.41
C PRO A 71 4.10 20.32 2.78
N LEU A 72 5.05 19.45 2.44
CA LEU A 72 6.43 19.52 2.93
C LEU A 72 7.37 20.25 1.98
N THR A 73 8.24 21.07 2.55
CA THR A 73 9.36 21.69 1.84
C THR A 73 10.37 20.66 1.34
N ALA A 74 11.23 21.05 0.40
CA ALA A 74 12.30 20.17 -0.08
C ALA A 74 13.24 19.76 1.05
N GLU A 75 13.53 20.67 1.98
CA GLU A 75 14.36 20.41 3.15
C GLU A 75 13.68 19.42 4.13
N GLU A 76 12.39 19.57 4.39
CA GLU A 76 11.66 18.60 5.22
C GLU A 76 11.60 17.21 4.59
N VAL A 77 11.45 17.13 3.26
CA VAL A 77 11.54 15.88 2.50
C VAL A 77 12.94 15.26 2.64
N ASP A 78 13.99 16.08 2.58
CA ASP A 78 15.37 15.61 2.75
C ASP A 78 15.61 15.11 4.19
N ASN A 79 15.14 15.85 5.19
CA ASN A 79 15.23 15.49 6.61
C ASN A 79 14.50 14.17 6.90
N VAL A 80 13.25 14.02 6.47
CA VAL A 80 12.49 12.78 6.69
C VAL A 80 13.07 11.61 5.90
N THR A 81 13.64 11.85 4.70
CA THR A 81 14.41 10.84 3.96
C THR A 81 15.61 10.37 4.78
N ALA A 82 16.40 11.30 5.31
CA ALA A 82 17.55 10.97 6.16
C ALA A 82 17.12 10.14 7.38
N TYR A 83 16.01 10.51 8.03
CA TYR A 83 15.45 9.74 9.14
C TYR A 83 14.99 8.33 8.74
N VAL A 84 14.22 8.19 7.66
CA VAL A 84 13.74 6.88 7.17
C VAL A 84 14.91 5.95 6.87
N LEU A 85 16.02 6.48 6.37
CA LEU A 85 17.23 5.69 6.15
C LEU A 85 17.86 5.22 7.47
N THR A 86 17.61 5.85 8.63
CA THR A 86 18.11 5.35 9.93
C THR A 86 17.30 4.18 10.49
N LEU A 87 16.10 3.92 9.97
CA LEU A 87 15.20 2.89 10.51
C LEU A 87 15.82 1.49 10.42
N PRO A 88 15.48 0.58 11.37
CA PRO A 88 16.05 -0.75 11.41
C PRO A 88 15.83 -1.54 10.12
N GLN A 89 16.86 -2.28 9.71
CA GLN A 89 16.71 -3.32 8.71
C GLN A 89 15.96 -4.50 9.31
N GLU A 90 15.13 -5.17 8.51
CA GLU A 90 14.83 -6.56 8.81
C GLU A 90 16.06 -7.39 8.50
N THR A 91 16.64 -8.02 9.52
CA THR A 91 17.42 -9.24 9.28
C THR A 91 16.42 -10.27 8.76
N PRO A 92 16.65 -10.97 7.64
CA PRO A 92 15.76 -12.03 7.19
C PRO A 92 15.42 -12.90 8.38
N ALA A 93 14.12 -13.06 8.69
CA ALA A 93 13.69 -13.80 9.85
C ALA A 93 14.41 -15.16 9.88
N GLN A 94 15.34 -15.34 10.81
CA GLN A 94 15.68 -16.70 11.23
C GLN A 94 14.35 -17.32 11.67
N PRO A 95 14.05 -18.57 11.26
CA PRO A 95 12.82 -19.24 11.66
C PRO A 95 12.64 -19.08 13.16
N GLN A 96 11.63 -18.32 13.59
CA GLN A 96 11.34 -18.17 15.00
C GLN A 96 10.98 -19.56 15.53
N PRO A 97 11.75 -20.14 16.47
CA PRO A 97 11.32 -21.38 17.11
C PRO A 97 10.11 -21.03 17.97
N GLY A 98 8.90 -21.31 17.47
CA GLY A 98 7.69 -21.21 18.28
C GLY A 98 6.40 -20.74 17.60
N THR A 99 6.43 -20.17 16.39
CA THR A 99 5.17 -19.85 15.68
C THR A 99 4.93 -20.84 14.56
N THR A 100 4.53 -22.05 14.93
CA THR A 100 3.78 -22.89 14.00
C THR A 100 2.52 -22.09 13.63
N PRO A 101 2.25 -21.81 12.34
CA PRO A 101 0.91 -21.41 11.95
C PRO A 101 0.01 -22.58 12.34
N THR A 102 -0.88 -22.39 13.30
CA THR A 102 -1.96 -23.34 13.55
C THR A 102 -2.84 -23.32 12.30
N THR A 103 -2.49 -24.17 11.34
CA THR A 103 -3.36 -24.55 10.23
C THR A 103 -4.49 -25.36 10.84
N THR A 104 -5.54 -24.68 11.31
CA THR A 104 -6.83 -25.33 11.52
C THR A 104 -7.39 -25.65 10.14
N ALA A 105 -7.11 -26.87 9.67
CA ALA A 105 -7.72 -27.41 8.46
C ALA A 105 -9.23 -27.55 8.68
N PRO A 106 -10.11 -27.02 7.79
CA PRO A 106 -11.51 -27.36 7.83
C PRO A 106 -11.70 -28.78 7.26
N THR A 107 -12.04 -29.72 8.13
CA THR A 107 -12.49 -31.06 7.73
C THR A 107 -13.89 -30.94 7.13
N GLY A 108 -13.99 -31.00 5.81
CA GLY A 108 -15.28 -30.98 5.10
C GLY A 108 -15.19 -31.68 3.75
N ARG A 109 -15.32 -33.00 3.75
CA ARG A 109 -15.43 -33.82 2.54
C ARG A 109 -16.91 -33.86 2.13
N GLY A 110 -17.29 -33.10 1.10
CA GLY A 110 -18.58 -33.20 0.42
C GLY A 110 -18.44 -33.82 -0.98
N PRO A 111 -19.37 -34.68 -1.45
CA PRO A 111 -19.34 -35.27 -2.79
C PRO A 111 -19.80 -34.29 -3.90
N PRO A 112 -19.55 -34.60 -5.20
CA PRO A 112 -19.43 -33.60 -6.27
C PRO A 112 -20.77 -33.05 -6.77
N ALA A 113 -20.86 -31.72 -6.90
CA ALA A 113 -21.96 -31.04 -7.58
C ALA A 113 -21.81 -31.16 -9.11
N GLY A 114 -22.88 -31.63 -9.74
CA GLY A 114 -22.96 -31.89 -11.18
C GLY A 114 -22.73 -30.67 -12.05
N VAL A 115 -22.02 -30.89 -13.15
CA VAL A 115 -21.94 -29.96 -14.27
C VAL A 115 -23.25 -30.02 -15.06
N GLY A 116 -24.01 -28.93 -15.06
CA GLY A 116 -25.20 -28.79 -15.88
C GLY A 116 -25.85 -27.43 -15.71
N GLY A 117 -25.80 -26.59 -16.76
CA GLY A 117 -26.64 -25.39 -16.81
C GLY A 117 -26.04 -24.21 -17.56
N ARG A 118 -26.15 -24.25 -18.90
CA ARG A 118 -25.96 -23.09 -19.78
C ARG A 118 -27.05 -22.05 -19.50
N GLY A 119 -26.69 -20.96 -18.81
CA GLY A 119 -27.60 -19.83 -18.53
C GLY A 119 -27.73 -18.86 -19.71
N HIS A 120 -28.53 -19.21 -20.71
CA HIS A 120 -29.07 -18.28 -21.71
C HIS A 120 -30.16 -17.38 -21.08
N GLY A 121 -29.80 -16.59 -20.07
CA GLY A 121 -30.73 -15.76 -19.30
C GLY A 121 -30.63 -14.25 -19.55
N LEU A 122 -29.62 -13.79 -20.27
CA LEU A 122 -29.37 -12.35 -20.44
C LEU A 122 -30.11 -11.72 -21.65
N VAL A 123 -30.62 -12.53 -22.58
CA VAL A 123 -31.21 -12.04 -23.85
C VAL A 123 -32.71 -11.73 -23.74
N LEU A 124 -33.43 -12.34 -22.79
CA LEU A 124 -34.88 -12.13 -22.65
C LEU A 124 -35.27 -10.92 -21.80
N ILE A 125 -34.35 -10.37 -21.00
CA ILE A 125 -34.63 -9.20 -20.13
C ILE A 125 -34.61 -7.89 -20.93
N LEU A 126 -33.83 -7.81 -22.02
CA LEU A 126 -33.73 -6.59 -22.84
C LEU A 126 -34.98 -6.34 -23.70
N LEU A 127 -35.73 -7.38 -24.07
CA LEU A 127 -36.95 -7.25 -24.88
C LEU A 127 -38.16 -6.79 -24.05
N ALA A 128 -38.21 -7.08 -22.75
CA ALA A 128 -39.32 -6.67 -21.88
C ALA A 128 -39.28 -5.18 -21.52
N VAL A 129 -38.08 -4.59 -21.36
CA VAL A 129 -37.93 -3.16 -21.02
C VAL A 129 -38.35 -2.26 -22.20
N ALA A 130 -38.09 -2.67 -23.44
CA ALA A 130 -38.48 -1.90 -24.63
C ALA A 130 -40.00 -1.79 -24.82
N VAL A 131 -40.76 -2.85 -24.47
CA VAL A 131 -42.23 -2.85 -24.59
C VAL A 131 -42.88 -1.96 -23.52
N ILE A 132 -42.33 -1.90 -22.31
CA ILE A 132 -42.87 -1.06 -21.23
C ILE A 132 -42.65 0.43 -21.52
N ILE A 133 -41.51 0.81 -22.10
CA ILE A 133 -41.23 2.22 -22.46
C ILE A 133 -42.19 2.68 -23.57
N PHE A 134 -42.45 1.85 -24.58
CA PHE A 134 -43.32 2.23 -25.70
C PHE A 134 -44.80 2.31 -25.32
N ALA A 135 -45.26 1.52 -24.34
CA ALA A 135 -46.64 1.55 -23.87
C ALA A 135 -46.98 2.77 -22.97
N ARG A 136 -45.98 3.52 -22.48
CA ARG A 136 -46.19 4.73 -21.66
C ARG A 136 -46.03 6.05 -22.43
N ALA A 137 -45.72 5.98 -23.73
CA ALA A 137 -45.54 7.14 -24.60
C ALA A 137 -46.74 7.39 -25.54
N ARG A 138 -47.92 6.84 -25.22
CA ARG A 138 -49.22 7.22 -25.81
C ARG A 138 -50.15 7.76 -24.74
#